data_AF-A0A2X2K1F9-F1
#
_entry.id   AF-A0A2X2K1F9-F1
#
_cell.length_a   1.000
_cell.length_b   1.000
_cell.length_c   1.000
_cell.angle_alpha   90.00
_cell.angle_beta   90.00
_cell.angle_gamma   90.00
#
_symmetry.space_group_name_H-M   'P 1'
#
loop_
_entity.id
_entity.type
_entity.pdbx_description
1 polymer ?
#
loop_
_entity_poly.entity_id
_entity_poly.type
_entity_poly.pdbx_seq_one_letter_code
_entity_poly.pdbx_strand_id
1 'polypeptide(L)'
;MDEKSAQTYNFKNAIIATGSRPIEIPNFKFGKRVIDSTGALNLQEVPGKLVVVGGGYIGSELGTAFANFGSEVTILEGAKDILGGFEKQ
;
A
#
# COMPACT_ATOMS: atom_id res chain seq x y z
N MET A 1 1.65 -13.95 28.69
CA MET A 1 0.86 -12.73 28.96
C MET A 1 -0.55 -13.11 28.61
N ASP A 2 -1.28 -13.46 29.65
CA ASP A 2 -2.52 -14.20 29.58
C ASP A 2 -3.60 -13.19 29.16
N GLU A 3 -4.63 -13.60 28.42
CA GLU A 3 -5.68 -12.71 27.88
C GLU A 3 -6.46 -11.91 28.96
N LYS A 4 -6.13 -12.09 30.24
CA LYS A 4 -6.74 -11.44 31.40
C LYS A 4 -5.90 -10.34 32.05
N SER A 5 -4.67 -10.05 31.59
CA SER A 5 -3.87 -8.94 32.15
C SER A 5 -3.90 -7.72 31.24
N ALA A 6 -4.55 -6.65 31.69
CA ALA A 6 -4.52 -5.33 31.04
C ALA A 6 -3.90 -4.29 31.98
N GLN A 7 -3.06 -3.41 31.42
CA GLN A 7 -2.49 -2.29 32.15
C GLN A 7 -3.40 -1.06 31.99
N THR A 8 -3.82 -0.47 33.11
CA THR A 8 -4.69 0.71 33.11
C THR A 8 -3.85 1.99 33.15
N TYR A 9 -4.21 2.96 32.32
CA TYR A 9 -3.58 4.28 32.28
C TYR A 9 -4.63 5.36 32.54
N ASN A 10 -4.30 6.35 33.38
CA ASN A 10 -5.16 7.50 33.68
C ASN A 10 -4.61 8.74 32.98
N PHE A 11 -5.49 9.53 32.37
CA PHE A 11 -5.15 10.77 31.69
C PHE A 11 -6.26 11.80 31.83
N LYS A 12 -5.90 13.09 31.81
CA LYS A 12 -6.89 14.19 31.74
C LYS A 12 -7.50 14.30 30.35
N ASN A 13 -6.69 14.11 29.31
CA ASN A 13 -7.09 14.06 27.90
C ASN A 13 -6.25 12.98 27.20
N ALA A 14 -6.81 12.30 26.22
CA ALA A 14 -6.08 11.39 25.33
C ALA A 14 -6.42 11.67 23.86
N ILE A 15 -5.41 11.55 23.01
CA ILE A 15 -5.54 11.66 21.55
C ILE A 15 -5.16 10.31 20.95
N ILE A 16 -6.06 9.74 20.15
CA ILE A 16 -5.82 8.50 19.41
C ILE A 16 -5.31 8.87 18.02
N ALA A 17 -4.08 8.48 17.70
CA ALA A 17 -3.39 8.79 16.45
C ALA A 17 -2.65 7.57 15.89
N THR A 18 -3.30 6.41 15.87
CA THR A 18 -2.69 5.13 15.47
C THR A 18 -2.48 4.96 13.96
N GLY A 19 -2.97 5.90 13.14
CA GLY A 19 -2.76 5.91 11.70
C GLY A 19 -3.49 4.78 10.96
N SER A 20 -2.91 4.35 9.84
CA SER A 20 -3.47 3.34 8.94
C SER A 20 -2.45 2.26 8.60
N ARG A 21 -2.90 1.20 7.93
CA ARG A 21 -2.07 0.11 7.43
C ARG A 21 -2.51 -0.26 6.00
N PRO A 22 -1.61 -0.82 5.17
CA PRO A 22 -1.98 -1.34 3.86
C PRO A 22 -3.10 -2.38 3.96
N ILE A 23 -3.98 -2.39 2.97
CA ILE A 23 -5.06 -3.38 2.87
C ILE A 23 -4.52 -4.63 2.18
N GLU A 24 -4.77 -5.80 2.75
CA GLU A 24 -4.58 -7.07 2.06
C GLU A 24 -5.84 -7.44 1.29
N ILE A 25 -5.66 -7.77 0.02
CA ILE A 25 -6.76 -8.28 -0.81
C ILE A 25 -7.00 -9.75 -0.41
N PRO A 26 -8.27 -10.20 -0.25
CA PRO A 26 -8.57 -11.59 0.02
C PRO A 26 -7.83 -12.53 -0.94
N ASN A 27 -7.20 -13.58 -0.42
CA ASN A 27 -6.36 -14.54 -1.16
C ASN A 27 -5.02 -14.01 -1.72
N PHE A 28 -4.69 -12.73 -1.51
CA PHE A 28 -3.42 -12.10 -1.89
C PHE A 28 -2.70 -11.54 -0.66
N LYS A 29 -2.27 -12.44 0.23
CA LYS A 29 -1.47 -12.07 1.39
C LYS A 29 -0.11 -11.55 0.97
N PHE A 30 0.41 -10.57 1.71
CA PHE A 30 1.76 -10.09 1.46
C PHE A 30 2.80 -11.18 1.72
N GLY A 31 3.89 -11.16 0.97
CA GLY A 31 4.95 -12.16 0.99
C GLY A 31 6.12 -11.73 0.10
N LYS A 32 6.82 -12.69 -0.51
CA LYS A 32 8.03 -12.38 -1.30
C LYS A 32 7.76 -11.62 -2.60
N ARG A 33 6.67 -11.95 -3.31
CA ARG A 33 6.33 -11.36 -4.63
C ARG A 33 5.08 -10.50 -4.62
N VAL A 34 4.26 -10.62 -3.58
CA VAL A 34 3.09 -9.77 -3.34
C VAL A 34 3.50 -8.84 -2.21
N ILE A 35 3.73 -7.58 -2.54
CA ILE A 35 4.32 -6.60 -1.63
C ILE A 35 3.42 -5.37 -1.52
N ASP A 36 3.51 -4.67 -0.39
CA ASP A 36 2.88 -3.37 -0.18
C ASP A 36 3.81 -2.24 -0.68
N SER A 37 3.40 -0.98 -0.47
CA SER A 37 4.22 0.19 -0.81
C SER A 37 5.57 0.20 -0.09
N THR A 38 5.61 -0.28 1.16
CA THR A 38 6.86 -0.39 1.94
C THR A 38 7.81 -1.39 1.29
N GLY A 39 7.31 -2.56 0.91
CA GLY A 39 8.11 -3.58 0.23
C GLY A 39 8.60 -3.09 -1.13
N ALA A 40 7.75 -2.40 -1.90
CA ALA A 40 8.12 -1.84 -3.20
C ALA A 40 9.28 -0.83 -3.08
N LEU A 41 9.25 0.04 -2.07
CA LEU A 41 10.33 1.01 -1.80
C LEU A 41 11.64 0.35 -1.33
N ASN A 42 11.59 -0.90 -0.86
CA ASN A 42 12.75 -1.63 -0.34
C ASN A 42 13.28 -2.71 -1.30
N LEU A 43 12.75 -2.78 -2.54
CA LEU A 43 13.28 -3.69 -3.56
C LEU A 43 14.75 -3.38 -3.85
N GLN A 44 15.57 -4.43 -3.84
CA GLN A 44 17.02 -4.32 -4.08
C GLN A 44 17.37 -4.26 -5.56
N GLU A 45 16.43 -4.67 -6.43
CA GLU A 45 16.59 -4.69 -7.88
C GLU A 45 15.30 -4.20 -8.54
N VAL A 46 15.44 -3.63 -9.74
CA VAL A 46 14.31 -3.19 -10.55
C VAL A 46 13.71 -4.42 -11.23
N PRO A 47 12.42 -4.77 -10.98
CA PRO A 47 11.82 -5.93 -11.60
C PRO A 47 11.61 -5.69 -13.10
N GLY A 48 11.81 -6.72 -13.93
CA GLY A 48 11.52 -6.60 -15.36
C GLY A 48 10.04 -6.35 -15.67
N LYS A 49 9.13 -6.89 -14.84
CA LYS A 49 7.68 -6.66 -14.92
C LYS A 49 7.11 -6.39 -13.54
N LEU A 50 6.23 -5.40 -13.44
CA LEU A 50 5.56 -5.03 -12.20
C LEU A 50 4.04 -4.89 -12.44
N VAL A 51 3.25 -5.61 -11.65
CA VAL A 51 1.80 -5.43 -11.61
C VAL A 51 1.45 -4.62 -10.36
N VAL A 52 0.78 -3.49 -10.57
CA VAL A 52 0.25 -2.65 -9.50
C VAL A 52 -1.26 -2.89 -9.42
N VAL A 53 -1.74 -3.30 -8.25
CA VAL A 53 -3.18 -3.50 -8.00
C VAL A 53 -3.73 -2.28 -7.26
N GLY A 54 -4.59 -1.50 -7.93
CA GLY A 54 -5.11 -0.21 -7.51
C GLY A 54 -4.43 0.97 -8.23
N GLY A 55 -5.20 1.72 -8.99
CA GLY A 55 -4.83 2.92 -9.73
C GLY A 55 -4.99 4.23 -8.95
N GLY A 56 -4.89 4.16 -7.61
CA GLY A 56 -4.80 5.35 -6.76
C GLY A 56 -3.45 6.05 -6.89
N TYR A 57 -3.27 7.17 -6.18
CA TYR A 57 -2.05 7.97 -6.29
C TYR A 57 -0.78 7.18 -5.90
N ILE A 58 -0.81 6.41 -4.80
CA ILE A 58 0.35 5.59 -4.38
C ILE A 58 0.77 4.60 -5.48
N GLY A 59 -0.20 3.86 -6.03
CA GLY A 59 0.07 2.88 -7.08
C GLY A 59 0.57 3.54 -8.36
N SER A 60 0.02 4.70 -8.70
CA SER A 60 0.41 5.47 -9.89
C SER A 60 1.81 6.09 -9.76
N GLU A 61 2.14 6.65 -8.60
CA GLU A 61 3.47 7.22 -8.32
C GLU A 61 4.56 6.15 -8.36
N LEU A 62 4.36 5.04 -7.62
CA LEU A 62 5.33 3.94 -7.61
C LEU A 62 5.41 3.26 -8.98
N GLY A 63 4.27 3.03 -9.64
CA GLY A 63 4.24 2.49 -10.99
C GLY A 63 5.02 3.37 -11.97
N THR A 64 4.86 4.69 -11.90
CA THR A 64 5.62 5.63 -12.73
C THR A 64 7.12 5.57 -12.43
N ALA A 65 7.51 5.53 -11.14
CA ALA A 65 8.91 5.42 -10.74
C ALA A 65 9.56 4.14 -11.31
N PHE A 66 8.91 2.99 -11.16
CA PHE A 66 9.41 1.72 -11.69
C PHE A 66 9.42 1.68 -13.22
N ALA A 67 8.42 2.25 -13.89
CA ALA A 67 8.43 2.39 -15.35
C ALA A 67 9.63 3.22 -15.82
N ASN A 68 9.95 4.33 -15.13
CA ASN A 68 11.13 5.14 -15.42
C ASN A 68 12.44 4.41 -15.18
N PHE A 69 12.47 3.47 -14.24
CA PHE A 69 13.63 2.60 -14.01
C PHE A 69 13.73 1.42 -15.00
N GLY A 70 12.74 1.25 -15.88
CA GLY A 70 12.75 0.26 -16.96
C GLY A 70 11.86 -0.96 -16.74
N SER A 71 11.05 -1.00 -15.68
CA SER A 71 10.04 -2.04 -15.50
C SER A 71 8.92 -1.90 -16.55
N GLU A 72 8.45 -3.03 -17.10
CA GLU A 72 7.16 -3.07 -17.79
C GLU A 72 6.05 -3.07 -16.72
N VAL A 73 5.32 -1.96 -16.60
CA VAL A 73 4.32 -1.76 -15.55
C VAL A 73 2.91 -1.97 -16.09
N THR A 74 2.11 -2.76 -15.38
CA THR A 74 0.66 -2.92 -15.62
C THR A 74 -0.10 -2.49 -14.38
N ILE A 75 -1.04 -1.55 -14.52
CA ILE A 75 -1.92 -1.13 -13.43
C ILE A 75 -3.29 -1.80 -13.62
N LEU A 76 -3.76 -2.50 -12.59
CA LEU A 76 -5.09 -3.09 -12.52
C LEU A 76 -5.97 -2.26 -11.59
N GLU A 77 -6.94 -1.54 -12.14
CA GLU A 77 -7.93 -0.77 -11.39
C GLU A 77 -9.29 -1.47 -11.44
N GLY A 78 -9.91 -1.63 -10.27
CA GLY A 78 -11.23 -2.24 -10.14
C GLY A 78 -12.38 -1.23 -10.32
N ALA A 79 -12.10 0.06 -10.16
CA ALA A 79 -13.00 1.16 -10.43
C ALA A 79 -13.10 1.49 -11.93
N LYS A 80 -13.98 2.44 -12.27
CA LYS A 80 -14.19 2.89 -13.65
C LYS A 80 -12.99 3.67 -14.22
N ASP A 81 -12.29 4.41 -13.36
CA ASP A 81 -11.20 5.31 -13.73
C ASP A 81 -10.07 5.19 -12.71
N ILE A 82 -8.82 5.37 -13.13
CA ILE A 82 -7.69 5.60 -12.22
C ILE A 82 -7.81 6.99 -11.59
N LEU A 83 -7.15 7.20 -10.45
CA LEU A 83 -7.12 8.49 -9.75
C LEU A 83 -8.53 9.08 -9.50
N GLY A 84 -9.53 8.24 -9.20
CA GLY A 84 -10.93 8.66 -9.13
C GLY A 84 -11.28 9.77 -8.11
N GLY A 85 -10.37 10.13 -7.19
CA GLY A 85 -10.51 11.27 -6.29
C GLY A 85 -10.01 12.60 -6.86
N PHE A 86 -9.42 12.61 -8.06
CA PHE A 86 -8.88 13.79 -8.71
C PHE A 86 -9.86 14.32 -9.77
N GLU A 87 -9.80 15.62 -10.02
CA GLU A 87 -10.57 16.26 -11.08
C GLU A 87 -10.10 15.75 -12.44
N LYS A 88 -11.07 15.41 -13.31
CA LYS A 88 -10.77 15.00 -14.68
C LYS A 88 -10.38 16.24 -15.49
N GLN A 89 -9.32 16.13 -16.27
CA GLN A 89 -8.96 17.16 -17.26
C GLN A 89 -9.95 17.20 -18.42
#